data_AF-A0A2Z6CQ29-F1
#
_entry.id   AF-A0A2Z6CQ29-F1
#
_cell.length_a   1.000
_cell.length_b   1.000
_cell.length_c   1.000
_cell.angle_alpha   90.00
_cell.angle_beta   90.00
_cell.angle_gamma   90.00
#
_symmetry.space_group_name_H-M   'P 1'
#
loop_
_entity.id
_entity.type
_entity.pdbx_description
1 polymer ?
#
loop_
_entity_poly.entity_id
_entity_poly.type
_entity_poly.pdbx_seq_one_letter_code
_entity_poly.pdbx_strand_id
1 'polypeptide(L)'
;MTLTVRVISPDKTVWDAEAEEVILPSTTGQLGILSGHAPLLTALDTGVMRVRPSKNANWQAIALLGGFAEVEAGEVTILVNGAERGDTIDLDAARTAYNEAQTRLAQVPAGDRQAQIQATQAFKRARARFQAAGGLI
;
A
#
# COMPACT_ATOMS: atom_id res chain seq x y z
N MET A 1 11.33 -21.44 -5.35
CA MET A 1 10.16 -21.66 -4.48
C MET A 1 9.40 -20.35 -4.49
N THR A 2 8.17 -20.37 -4.96
CA THR A 2 7.31 -19.20 -5.08
C THR A 2 6.35 -19.13 -3.90
N LEU A 3 5.91 -17.93 -3.56
CA LEU A 3 4.86 -17.65 -2.60
C LEU A 3 3.67 -17.06 -3.35
N THR A 4 2.47 -17.47 -3.00
CA THR A 4 1.24 -16.95 -3.65
C THR A 4 0.86 -15.65 -2.97
N VAL A 5 0.72 -14.56 -3.73
CA VAL A 5 0.28 -13.25 -3.20
C VAL A 5 -1.12 -12.98 -3.66
N ARG A 6 -2.05 -12.83 -2.70
CA ARG A 6 -3.43 -12.43 -2.96
C ARG A 6 -3.74 -11.11 -2.28
N VAL A 7 -4.16 -10.12 -3.05
CA VAL A 7 -4.67 -8.83 -2.55
C VAL A 7 -6.17 -8.80 -2.72
N ILE A 8 -6.88 -8.76 -1.60
CA ILE A 8 -8.33 -8.79 -1.51
C ILE A 8 -8.80 -7.42 -1.04
N SER A 9 -9.67 -6.80 -1.82
CA SER A 9 -10.47 -5.65 -1.41
C SER A 9 -11.92 -6.08 -1.18
N PRO A 10 -12.73 -5.32 -0.40
CA PRO A 10 -14.14 -5.66 -0.14
C PRO A 10 -14.95 -5.94 -1.41
N ASP A 11 -14.61 -5.26 -2.51
CA ASP A 11 -15.35 -5.33 -3.76
C ASP A 11 -14.81 -6.41 -4.73
N LYS A 12 -13.50 -6.71 -4.68
CA LYS A 12 -12.85 -7.66 -5.61
C LYS A 12 -11.44 -8.06 -5.17
N THR A 13 -10.97 -9.18 -5.69
CA THR A 13 -9.54 -9.54 -5.68
C THR A 13 -8.80 -8.65 -6.67
N VAL A 14 -7.88 -7.82 -6.17
CA VAL A 14 -7.10 -6.85 -6.97
C VAL A 14 -5.85 -7.49 -7.56
N TRP A 15 -5.29 -8.48 -6.86
CA TRP A 15 -4.10 -9.19 -7.28
C TRP A 15 -4.19 -10.65 -6.83
N ASP A 16 -3.89 -11.59 -7.71
CA ASP A 16 -3.73 -13.01 -7.39
C ASP A 16 -2.66 -13.57 -8.32
N ALA A 17 -1.43 -13.67 -7.82
CA ALA A 17 -0.31 -14.17 -8.61
C ALA A 17 0.80 -14.73 -7.71
N GLU A 18 1.62 -15.61 -8.27
CA GLU A 18 2.85 -16.07 -7.63
C GLU A 18 3.94 -14.98 -7.65
N ALA A 19 4.70 -14.92 -6.55
CA ALA A 19 5.86 -14.06 -6.39
C ALA A 19 7.03 -14.81 -5.75
N GLU A 20 8.23 -14.27 -5.88
CA GLU A 20 9.38 -14.75 -5.10
C GLU A 20 9.63 -13.88 -3.86
N GLU A 21 9.36 -12.57 -4.00
CA GLU A 21 9.61 -11.55 -2.99
C GLU A 21 8.43 -10.58 -2.93
N VAL A 22 7.98 -10.26 -1.72
CA VAL A 22 7.01 -9.19 -1.50
C VAL A 22 7.48 -8.27 -0.37
N ILE A 23 7.37 -6.96 -0.59
CA ILE A 23 7.64 -5.93 0.39
C ILE A 23 6.32 -5.31 0.78
N LEU A 24 5.99 -5.38 2.06
CA LEU A 24 4.75 -4.88 2.64
C LEU A 24 5.02 -3.67 3.55
N PRO A 25 4.18 -2.61 3.49
CA PRO A 25 4.25 -1.48 4.40
C PRO A 25 3.49 -1.79 5.70
N SER A 26 4.18 -2.30 6.72
CA SER A 26 3.58 -2.48 8.05
C SER A 26 3.48 -1.16 8.80
N THR A 27 2.69 -1.15 9.88
CA THR A 27 2.63 -0.01 10.81
C THR A 27 3.97 0.28 11.51
N THR A 28 4.86 -0.70 11.57
CA THR A 28 6.18 -0.62 12.21
C THR A 28 7.33 -0.37 11.23
N GLY A 29 7.09 -0.37 9.91
CA GLY A 29 8.12 -0.17 8.89
C GLY A 29 7.87 -0.94 7.60
N GLN A 30 8.95 -1.31 6.90
CA GLN A 30 8.86 -2.18 5.73
C GLN A 30 9.21 -3.62 6.11
N LEU A 31 8.36 -4.55 5.70
CA LEU A 31 8.56 -5.98 5.90
C LEU A 31 8.78 -6.65 4.55
N GLY A 32 9.95 -7.28 4.38
CA GLY A 32 10.24 -8.14 3.23
C GLY A 32 9.92 -9.59 3.55
N ILE A 33 9.07 -10.22 2.75
CA ILE A 33 8.64 -11.60 2.91
C ILE A 33 9.16 -12.42 1.73
N LEU A 34 9.81 -13.52 2.07
CA LEU A 34 10.43 -14.49 1.18
C LEU A 34 9.75 -15.85 1.33
N SER A 35 10.03 -16.76 0.40
CA SER A 35 9.57 -18.15 0.50
C SER A 35 10.09 -18.83 1.77
N GLY A 36 9.21 -19.53 2.50
CA GLY A 36 9.57 -20.22 3.75
C GLY A 36 9.51 -19.35 5.01
N HIS A 37 8.92 -18.16 4.92
CA HIS A 37 8.66 -17.34 6.10
C HIS A 37 7.69 -18.03 7.07
N ALA A 38 7.91 -17.87 8.38
CA ALA A 38 7.01 -18.38 9.40
C ALA A 38 5.63 -17.71 9.30
N PRO A 39 4.55 -18.36 9.79
CA PRO A 39 3.24 -17.73 9.80
C PRO A 39 3.26 -16.40 10.55
N LEU A 40 2.70 -15.36 9.95
CA LEU A 40 2.75 -14.00 10.48
C LEU A 40 1.47 -13.24 10.14
N LEU A 41 0.91 -12.57 11.13
CA LEU A 41 -0.19 -11.63 10.98
C LEU A 41 0.30 -10.23 11.33
N THR A 42 0.11 -9.27 10.43
CA THR A 42 0.55 -7.89 10.62
C THR A 42 -0.45 -6.88 10.10
N ALA A 43 -0.52 -5.73 10.75
CA ALA A 43 -1.30 -4.59 10.27
C ALA A 43 -0.48 -3.79 9.25
N LEU A 44 -1.14 -3.41 8.16
CA LEU A 44 -0.58 -2.59 7.10
C LEU A 44 -1.04 -1.14 7.27
N ASP A 45 -0.10 -0.19 7.20
CA ASP A 45 -0.46 1.22 7.07
C ASP A 45 -0.71 1.57 5.60
N THR A 46 -1.23 2.77 5.38
CA THR A 46 -1.42 3.32 4.04
C THR A 46 -0.05 3.59 3.40
N GLY A 47 0.28 2.85 2.36
CA GLY A 47 1.61 2.86 1.77
C GLY A 47 1.69 2.09 0.46
N VAL A 48 2.91 1.75 0.05
CA VAL A 48 3.17 1.04 -1.20
C VAL A 48 3.71 -0.33 -0.89
N MET A 49 3.02 -1.35 -1.39
CA MET A 49 3.60 -2.68 -1.48
C MET A 49 4.34 -2.85 -2.81
N ARG A 50 5.40 -3.64 -2.78
CA ARG A 50 6.14 -4.00 -3.99
C ARG A 50 6.19 -5.51 -4.10
N VAL A 51 5.76 -6.02 -5.24
CA VAL A 51 5.76 -7.46 -5.53
C VAL A 51 6.75 -7.72 -6.65
N ARG A 52 7.55 -8.77 -6.50
CA ARG A 52 8.47 -9.24 -7.52
C ARG A 52 8.08 -10.66 -7.94
N PRO A 53 7.51 -10.84 -9.14
CA PRO A 53 7.06 -12.16 -9.59
C PRO A 53 8.21 -13.15 -9.85
N SER A 54 9.40 -12.65 -10.22
CA SER A 54 10.60 -13.49 -10.42
C SER A 54 11.88 -12.65 -10.32
N LYS A 55 13.02 -13.26 -10.01
CA LYS A 55 14.37 -12.65 -10.01
C LYS A 55 14.71 -11.86 -11.28
N ASN A 56 14.14 -12.19 -12.44
CA ASN A 56 14.36 -11.42 -13.68
C ASN A 56 13.21 -10.49 -14.06
N ALA A 57 12.16 -10.39 -13.23
CA ALA A 57 11.02 -9.53 -13.49
C ALA A 57 11.15 -8.18 -12.77
N ASN A 58 10.48 -7.18 -13.33
CA ASN A 58 10.39 -5.84 -12.73
C ASN A 58 9.56 -5.85 -11.46
N TRP A 59 9.92 -4.97 -10.53
CA TRP A 59 9.12 -4.68 -9.35
C TRP A 59 7.80 -4.03 -9.75
N GLN A 60 6.70 -4.56 -9.26
CA GLN A 60 5.37 -3.99 -9.44
C GLN A 60 4.96 -3.29 -8.15
N ALA A 61 4.74 -1.99 -8.23
CA ALA A 61 4.30 -1.18 -7.11
C ALA A 61 2.76 -1.15 -7.05
N ILE A 62 2.20 -1.34 -5.87
CA ILE A 62 0.76 -1.30 -5.64
C ILE A 62 0.52 -0.42 -4.41
N ALA A 63 -0.27 0.64 -4.56
CA ALA A 63 -0.75 1.45 -3.45
C ALA A 63 -1.78 0.66 -2.65
N LEU A 64 -1.57 0.57 -1.34
CA LEU A 64 -2.51 -0.03 -0.40
C LEU A 64 -3.08 1.04 0.51
N LEU A 65 -4.40 1.04 0.67
CA LEU A 65 -5.14 1.99 1.52
C LEU A 65 -5.35 1.45 2.94
N GLY A 66 -4.30 0.87 3.52
CA GLY A 66 -4.30 0.25 4.84
C GLY A 66 -5.09 -1.06 4.91
N GLY A 67 -4.77 -1.90 5.89
CA GLY A 67 -5.38 -3.21 6.04
C GLY A 67 -4.58 -4.18 6.90
N PHE A 68 -4.62 -5.45 6.56
CA PHE A 68 -3.90 -6.54 7.22
C PHE A 68 -3.23 -7.44 6.19
N ALA A 69 -2.07 -7.98 6.55
CA ALA A 69 -1.43 -9.05 5.83
C ALA A 69 -1.28 -10.26 6.73
N GLU A 70 -1.68 -11.40 6.17
CA GLU A 70 -1.52 -12.72 6.73
C GLU A 70 -0.58 -13.52 5.85
N VAL A 71 0.34 -14.24 6.47
CA VAL A 71 1.31 -15.09 5.82
C VAL A 71 1.14 -16.45 6.46
N GLU A 72 0.82 -17.45 5.67
CA GLU A 72 0.64 -18.81 6.15
C GLU A 72 1.06 -19.82 5.07
N ALA A 73 1.90 -20.79 5.44
CA ALA A 73 2.29 -21.91 4.57
C ALA A 73 2.77 -21.53 3.14
N GLY A 74 3.33 -20.32 2.96
CA GLY A 74 3.77 -19.82 1.65
C GLY A 74 2.70 -19.08 0.84
N GLU A 75 1.53 -18.82 1.42
CA GLU A 75 0.50 -17.92 0.90
C GLU A 75 0.52 -16.61 1.69
N VAL A 76 0.47 -15.48 0.98
CA VAL A 76 0.40 -14.12 1.54
C VAL A 76 -0.93 -13.52 1.15
N THR A 77 -1.84 -13.44 2.11
CA THR A 77 -3.17 -12.86 1.94
C THR A 77 -3.19 -11.45 2.50
N ILE A 78 -3.50 -10.48 1.65
CA ILE A 78 -3.49 -9.06 1.97
C ILE A 78 -4.92 -8.54 1.87
N LEU A 79 -5.51 -8.23 3.01
CA LEU A 79 -6.86 -7.69 3.14
C LEU A 79 -6.76 -6.18 3.27
N VAL A 80 -7.25 -5.43 2.27
CA VAL A 80 -7.12 -3.97 2.26
C VAL A 80 -8.43 -3.30 1.92
N ASN A 81 -8.66 -2.10 2.47
CA ASN A 81 -9.86 -1.32 2.15
C ASN A 81 -9.90 -0.87 0.68
N GLY A 82 -8.73 -0.77 0.05
CA GLY A 82 -8.59 -0.54 -1.38
C GLY A 82 -7.14 -0.69 -1.81
N ALA A 83 -6.95 -1.09 -3.07
CA ALA A 83 -5.64 -1.19 -3.69
C ALA A 83 -5.68 -0.65 -5.13
N GLU A 84 -4.66 0.09 -5.50
CA GLU A 84 -4.48 0.66 -6.83
C GLU A 84 -3.09 0.30 -7.35
N ARG A 85 -2.99 -0.14 -8.61
CA ARG A 85 -1.70 -0.45 -9.23
C ARG A 85 -0.96 0.85 -9.53
N GLY A 86 0.33 0.91 -9.23
CA GLY A 86 1.18 2.06 -9.53
C GLY A 86 1.14 2.45 -11.01
N ASP A 87 1.05 1.46 -11.90
CA ASP A 87 0.96 1.65 -13.36
C ASP A 87 -0.31 2.39 -13.81
N THR A 88 -1.36 2.39 -12.99
CA THR A 88 -2.63 3.09 -13.27
C THR A 88 -2.69 4.50 -12.69
N ILE A 89 -1.69 4.90 -11.90
CA ILE A 89 -1.67 6.18 -11.20
C ILE A 89 -0.83 7.17 -12.00
N ASP A 90 -1.46 8.27 -12.42
CA ASP A 90 -0.77 9.40 -13.04
C ASP A 90 0.06 10.16 -11.99
N LEU A 91 1.37 10.30 -12.24
CA LEU A 91 2.33 10.94 -11.34
C LEU A 91 1.98 12.41 -11.07
N ASP A 92 1.58 13.16 -12.10
CA ASP A 92 1.27 14.58 -11.99
C ASP A 92 -0.06 14.80 -11.25
N ALA A 93 -1.06 13.95 -11.52
CA ALA A 93 -2.32 13.96 -10.78
C ALA A 93 -2.09 13.61 -9.30
N ALA A 94 -1.26 12.60 -9.02
CA ALA A 94 -0.92 12.21 -7.65
C ALA A 94 -0.12 13.29 -6.92
N ARG A 95 0.78 14.00 -7.60
CA ARG A 95 1.54 15.12 -7.02
C ARG A 95 0.62 16.29 -6.66
N THR A 96 -0.29 16.63 -7.56
CA THR A 96 -1.26 17.71 -7.34
C THR A 96 -2.16 17.37 -6.15
N ALA A 97 -2.71 16.16 -6.12
CA ALA A 97 -3.53 15.67 -5.01
C ALA A 97 -2.77 15.66 -3.67
N TYR A 98 -1.48 15.31 -3.68
CA TYR A 98 -0.62 15.37 -2.49
C TYR A 98 -0.46 16.80 -1.97
N ASN A 99 -0.12 17.74 -2.84
CA ASN A 99 0.04 19.15 -2.48
C ASN A 99 -1.28 19.73 -1.94
N GLU A 100 -2.41 19.47 -2.61
CA GLU A 100 -3.73 19.91 -2.15
C GLU A 100 -4.10 19.33 -0.78
N ALA A 101 -3.84 18.04 -0.56
CA ALA A 101 -4.09 17.39 0.72
C ALA A 101 -3.19 17.96 1.83
N GLN A 102 -1.95 18.32 1.51
CA GLN A 102 -1.02 18.96 2.44
C GLN A 102 -1.48 20.37 2.82
N THR A 103 -1.87 21.19 1.83
CA THR A 103 -2.42 22.54 2.09
C THR A 103 -3.70 22.46 2.89
N ARG A 104 -4.59 21.52 2.57
CA ARG A 104 -5.85 21.32 3.29
C ARG A 104 -5.59 20.97 4.76
N LEU A 105 -4.61 20.08 5.03
CA LEU A 105 -4.21 19.72 6.39
C LEU A 105 -3.65 20.91 7.16
N ALA A 106 -2.84 21.75 6.50
CA ALA A 106 -2.29 22.97 7.10
C ALA A 106 -3.35 24.05 7.40
N GLN A 107 -4.46 24.07 6.65
CA GLN A 107 -5.55 25.03 6.83
C GLN A 107 -6.61 24.59 7.85
N VAL A 108 -6.60 23.33 8.31
CA VAL A 108 -7.60 22.88 9.30
C VAL A 108 -7.34 23.51 10.68
N PRO A 109 -8.30 24.26 11.25
CA PRO A 109 -8.16 24.83 12.59
C PRO A 109 -8.02 23.75 13.67
N ALA A 110 -7.19 24.01 14.69
CA ALA A 110 -6.90 23.07 15.77
C ALA A 110 -8.10 22.67 16.65
N GLY A 111 -9.25 23.35 16.51
CA GLY A 111 -10.45 23.10 17.29
C GLY A 111 -11.40 22.03 16.73
N ASP A 112 -11.27 21.67 15.45
CA ASP A 112 -12.22 20.78 14.77
C ASP A 112 -11.63 19.39 14.53
N ARG A 113 -11.81 18.53 15.55
CA ARG A 113 -11.17 17.21 15.63
C ARG A 113 -11.59 16.29 14.48
N GLN A 114 -12.82 16.41 13.98
CA GLN A 114 -13.30 15.63 12.83
C GLN A 114 -12.62 16.06 11.53
N ALA A 115 -12.55 17.38 11.28
CA ALA A 115 -11.90 17.91 10.08
C ALA A 115 -10.41 17.54 10.03
N GLN A 116 -9.72 17.54 11.18
CA GLN A 116 -8.31 17.12 11.25
C GLN A 116 -8.11 15.65 10.91
N ILE A 117 -8.97 14.76 11.41
CA ILE A 117 -8.88 13.33 11.13
C ILE A 117 -9.12 13.08 9.63
N GLN A 118 -10.12 13.71 9.03
CA GLN A 118 -10.40 13.56 7.60
C GLN A 118 -9.25 14.10 6.74
N ALA A 119 -8.69 15.27 7.07
CA ALA A 119 -7.55 15.83 6.36
C ALA A 119 -6.31 14.94 6.47
N THR A 120 -6.05 14.38 7.66
CA THR A 120 -4.93 13.45 7.89
C THR A 120 -5.10 12.16 7.09
N GLN A 121 -6.31 11.60 7.06
CA GLN A 121 -6.62 10.41 6.26
C GLN A 121 -6.46 10.70 4.76
N ALA A 122 -6.99 11.83 4.27
CA ALA A 122 -6.84 12.23 2.87
C ALA A 122 -5.37 12.43 2.48
N PHE A 123 -4.57 13.04 3.35
CA PHE A 123 -3.13 13.20 3.16
C PHE A 123 -2.41 11.86 3.09
N LYS A 124 -2.69 10.93 4.01
CA LYS A 124 -2.12 9.57 3.98
C LYS A 124 -2.44 8.85 2.67
N ARG A 125 -3.68 8.92 2.20
CA ARG A 125 -4.11 8.30 0.93
C ARG A 125 -3.40 8.92 -0.29
N ALA A 126 -3.36 10.25 -0.37
CA ALA A 126 -2.68 10.95 -1.46
C ALA A 126 -1.17 10.64 -1.47
N ARG A 127 -0.55 10.55 -0.28
CA ARG A 127 0.85 10.15 -0.12
C ARG A 127 1.12 8.74 -0.65
N ALA A 128 0.28 7.76 -0.32
CA ALA A 128 0.47 6.39 -0.81
C ALA A 128 0.30 6.29 -2.33
N ARG A 129 -0.67 7.01 -2.90
CA ARG A 129 -0.82 7.09 -4.37
C ARG A 129 0.41 7.71 -5.04
N PHE A 130 0.92 8.82 -4.52
CA PHE A 130 2.12 9.47 -5.05
C PHE A 130 3.36 8.56 -4.96
N GLN A 131 3.53 7.84 -3.84
CA GLN A 131 4.62 6.88 -3.69
C GLN A 131 4.50 5.70 -4.67
N ALA A 132 3.28 5.22 -4.94
CA ALA A 132 3.06 4.10 -5.85
C ALA A 132 3.30 4.47 -7.31
N ALA A 133 3.03 5.73 -7.68
CA ALA A 133 3.29 6.26 -9.02
C ALA A 133 4.80 6.45 -9.32
N GLY A 134 5.68 6.26 -8.33
CA GLY A 134 7.14 6.42 -8.47
C GLY A 134 7.70 7.67 -7.81
N GLY A 135 6.88 8.43 -7.08
CA GLY A 135 7.35 9.55 -6.26
C GLY A 135 8.12 9.07 -5.03
N LEU A 136 9.45 9.15 -5.07
CA LEU A 136 10.26 9.10 -3.85
C LEU A 136 9.98 10.38 -3.04
N ILE A 137 9.61 10.20 -1.77
CA ILE A 137 9.42 11.29 -0.78
C ILE A 137 10.58 11.21 0.20
#